data_AF-A0A926XX28-F1
#
_entry.id   AF-A0A926XX28-F1
#
_cell.length_a   1.000
_cell.length_b   1.000
_cell.length_c   1.000
_cell.angle_alpha   90.00
_cell.angle_beta   90.00
_cell.angle_gamma   90.00
#
_symmetry.space_group_name_H-M   'P 1'
#
loop_
_entity.id
_entity.type
_entity.pdbx_description
1 polymer ?
#
loop_
_entity_poly.entity_id
_entity_poly.type
_entity_poly.pdbx_seq_one_letter_code
_entity_poly.pdbx_strand_id
1 'polypeptide(L)'
;MEIAYPVGTVRALMATDQVTDATRRALTERLTTETQPPQFFSNYELNLLRTICDRLIPQSEHHRAIDVAGGIDSRLAQGKSDGWRYDDMPIDEDTYQLGLAGIDEAAQKLFGQPFQQLSDTYQDQVLRAVQQAKAPGESWKKLRADRFFEELLAESTYHYYSHPLAQEEIGYVGMADVPGWQRIGLDQREEREPERSK
;
A
#
# COMPACT_ATOMS: atom_id res chain seq x y z
N MET A 1 -6.49 -16.12 3.58
CA MET A 1 -7.46 -15.57 4.56
C MET A 1 -8.84 -15.91 4.03
N GLU A 2 -9.74 -16.44 4.86
CA GLU A 2 -11.10 -16.77 4.45
C GLU A 2 -11.86 -15.47 4.16
N ILE A 3 -12.52 -15.39 3.00
CA ILE A 3 -13.18 -14.15 2.57
C ILE A 3 -14.40 -13.91 3.47
N ALA A 4 -14.31 -12.90 4.34
CA ALA A 4 -15.33 -12.62 5.34
C ALA A 4 -16.62 -11.99 4.77
N TYR A 5 -16.57 -11.41 3.56
CA TYR A 5 -17.70 -10.73 2.92
C TYR A 5 -17.88 -11.18 1.46
N PRO A 6 -19.10 -11.26 0.92
CA PRO A 6 -19.31 -11.72 -0.44
C PRO A 6 -18.49 -10.93 -1.48
N VAL A 7 -17.78 -11.66 -2.35
CA VAL A 7 -17.00 -11.08 -3.45
C VAL A 7 -17.92 -10.26 -4.34
N GLY A 8 -17.45 -9.08 -4.77
CA GLY A 8 -18.21 -8.20 -5.66
C GLY A 8 -19.17 -7.26 -4.96
N THR A 9 -19.28 -7.26 -3.62
CA THR A 9 -20.18 -6.33 -2.91
C THR A 9 -19.86 -4.87 -3.25
N VAL A 10 -18.60 -4.46 -3.14
CA VAL A 10 -18.19 -3.07 -3.45
C VAL A 10 -18.37 -2.77 -4.93
N ARG A 11 -17.94 -3.68 -5.82
CA ARG A 11 -18.13 -3.49 -7.26
C ARG A 11 -19.61 -3.41 -7.66
N ALA A 12 -20.51 -4.13 -6.98
CA ALA A 12 -21.94 -4.06 -7.24
C ALA A 12 -22.52 -2.69 -6.89
N LEU A 13 -22.07 -2.07 -5.78
CA LEU A 13 -22.48 -0.71 -5.43
C LEU A 13 -22.07 0.31 -6.49
N MET A 14 -20.90 0.12 -7.11
CA MET A 14 -20.45 0.95 -8.23
C MET A 14 -21.30 0.83 -9.50
N ALA A 15 -22.35 0.01 -9.53
CA ALA A 15 -23.35 -0.03 -10.61
C ALA A 15 -24.68 0.66 -10.23
N THR A 16 -24.84 1.09 -8.99
CA THR A 16 -26.07 1.73 -8.47
C THR A 16 -26.02 3.24 -8.54
N ASP A 17 -27.09 3.93 -8.17
CA ASP A 17 -27.19 5.39 -8.00
C ASP A 17 -26.65 5.89 -6.65
N GLN A 18 -26.17 4.98 -5.79
CA GLN A 18 -25.64 5.31 -4.46
C GLN A 18 -24.19 5.81 -4.46
N VAL A 19 -23.55 5.84 -5.63
CA VAL A 19 -22.17 6.28 -5.82
C VAL A 19 -22.15 7.42 -6.82
N THR A 20 -21.62 8.58 -6.42
CA THR A 20 -21.45 9.72 -7.33
C THR A 20 -20.57 9.37 -8.53
N ASP A 21 -20.74 10.11 -9.63
CA ASP A 21 -19.92 9.91 -10.84
C ASP A 21 -18.42 10.12 -10.57
N ALA A 22 -18.08 11.07 -9.70
CA ALA A 22 -16.70 11.35 -9.33
C ALA A 22 -16.05 10.16 -8.61
N THR A 23 -16.75 9.61 -7.60
CA THR A 23 -16.30 8.43 -6.85
C THR A 23 -16.25 7.20 -7.75
N ARG A 24 -17.27 6.98 -8.57
CA ARG A 24 -17.31 5.86 -9.53
C ARG A 24 -16.12 5.89 -10.48
N ARG A 25 -15.82 7.05 -11.08
CA ARG A 25 -14.67 7.24 -11.97
C ARG A 25 -13.35 6.89 -11.28
N ALA A 26 -13.12 7.39 -10.07
CA ALA A 26 -11.89 7.12 -9.33
C ALA A 26 -11.72 5.63 -8.98
N LEU A 27 -12.79 4.95 -8.58
CA LEU A 27 -12.74 3.52 -8.26
C LEU A 27 -12.59 2.66 -9.53
N THR A 28 -13.27 3.04 -10.62
CA THR A 28 -13.12 2.37 -11.92
C THR A 28 -11.68 2.48 -12.41
N GLU A 29 -11.09 3.67 -12.35
CA GLU A 29 -9.69 3.89 -12.73
C GLU A 29 -8.75 2.93 -11.98
N ARG A 30 -8.90 2.80 -10.65
CA ARG A 30 -8.10 1.86 -9.85
C ARG A 30 -8.30 0.40 -10.28
N LEU A 31 -9.54 -0.02 -10.52
CA LEU A 31 -9.87 -1.40 -10.94
C LEU A 31 -9.30 -1.77 -12.31
N THR A 32 -9.28 -0.81 -13.25
CA THR A 32 -8.91 -1.06 -14.64
C THR A 32 -7.45 -0.76 -14.93
N THR A 33 -6.77 0.01 -14.07
CA THR A 33 -5.35 0.33 -14.26
C THR A 33 -4.52 -0.94 -14.22
N GLU A 34 -3.80 -1.19 -15.31
CA GLU A 34 -2.82 -2.27 -15.38
C GLU A 34 -1.49 -1.82 -14.76
N THR A 35 -0.70 -2.79 -14.30
CA THR A 35 0.68 -2.55 -13.89
C THR A 35 1.45 -1.86 -15.01
N GLN A 36 2.01 -0.69 -14.69
CA GLN A 36 2.81 0.10 -15.62
C GLN A 36 4.30 -0.27 -15.51
N PRO A 37 5.09 -0.02 -16.56
CA PRO A 37 6.54 -0.02 -16.43
C PRO A 37 7.00 1.06 -15.43
N PRO A 38 8.22 0.97 -14.86
CA PRO A 38 8.73 2.00 -13.96
C PRO A 38 8.74 3.38 -14.63
N GLN A 39 8.26 4.38 -13.89
CA GLN A 39 8.19 5.78 -14.32
C GLN A 39 9.17 6.67 -13.54
N PHE A 40 9.34 6.41 -12.24
CA PHE A 40 10.28 7.12 -11.37
C PHE A 40 11.51 6.26 -11.06
N PHE A 41 11.26 5.03 -10.60
CA PHE A 41 12.31 4.11 -10.20
C PHE A 41 12.95 3.41 -11.40
N SER A 42 14.16 2.88 -11.21
CA SER A 42 14.69 1.85 -12.11
C SER A 42 13.91 0.53 -11.98
N ASN A 43 14.09 -0.37 -12.95
CA ASN A 43 13.50 -1.72 -12.88
C ASN A 43 13.91 -2.48 -11.60
N TYR A 44 15.15 -2.28 -11.15
CA TYR A 44 15.67 -2.93 -9.95
C TYR A 44 14.99 -2.39 -8.69
N GLU A 45 14.94 -1.06 -8.53
CA GLU A 45 14.32 -0.39 -7.39
C GLU A 45 12.83 -0.65 -7.30
N LEU A 46 12.10 -0.61 -8.42
CA LEU A 46 10.66 -0.93 -8.41
C LEU A 46 10.42 -2.39 -7.99
N ASN A 47 11.24 -3.32 -8.48
CA ASN A 47 11.13 -4.70 -8.07
C ASN A 47 11.49 -4.89 -6.60
N LEU A 48 12.44 -4.11 -6.06
CA LEU A 48 12.81 -4.15 -4.64
C LEU A 48 11.65 -3.65 -3.79
N LEU A 49 11.05 -2.52 -4.18
CA LEU A 49 9.86 -1.97 -3.53
C LEU A 49 8.69 -2.95 -3.57
N ARG A 50 8.44 -3.64 -4.70
CA ARG A 50 7.43 -4.72 -4.78
C ARG A 50 7.68 -5.80 -3.74
N THR A 51 8.91 -6.33 -3.67
CA THR A 51 9.25 -7.36 -2.68
C THR A 51 9.05 -6.87 -1.24
N ILE A 52 9.36 -5.59 -0.95
CA ILE A 52 9.12 -5.02 0.37
C ILE A 52 7.61 -4.90 0.65
N CYS A 53 6.83 -4.35 -0.29
CA CYS A 53 5.38 -4.22 -0.16
C CYS A 53 4.69 -5.57 0.02
N ASP A 54 5.14 -6.64 -0.64
CA ASP A 54 4.62 -8.00 -0.48
C ASP A 54 4.81 -8.54 0.94
N ARG A 55 5.85 -8.09 1.66
CA ARG A 55 6.05 -8.40 3.08
C ARG A 55 5.20 -7.54 4.02
N LEU A 56 5.04 -6.25 3.69
CA LEU A 56 4.30 -5.30 4.53
C LEU A 56 2.78 -5.49 4.43
N ILE A 57 2.28 -5.75 3.22
CA ILE A 57 0.85 -5.92 2.91
C ILE A 57 0.68 -7.24 2.14
N PRO A 58 0.76 -8.41 2.81
CA PRO A 58 0.61 -9.69 2.15
C PRO A 58 -0.79 -9.84 1.55
N GLN A 59 -0.86 -10.15 0.25
CA GLN A 59 -2.12 -10.30 -0.47
C GLN A 59 -2.44 -11.77 -0.71
N SER A 60 -3.71 -12.14 -0.70
CA SER A 60 -4.14 -13.52 -0.97
C SER A 60 -3.95 -13.88 -2.45
N GLU A 61 -3.51 -15.11 -2.75
CA GLU A 61 -3.43 -15.64 -4.12
C GLU A 61 -4.80 -15.71 -4.85
N HIS A 62 -5.90 -15.62 -4.10
CA HIS A 62 -7.26 -15.77 -4.63
C HIS A 62 -7.79 -14.54 -5.38
N HIS A 63 -7.06 -13.41 -5.36
CA HIS A 63 -7.45 -12.17 -6.02
C HIS A 63 -6.37 -11.67 -6.97
N ARG A 64 -6.76 -10.79 -7.90
CA ARG A 64 -5.79 -10.00 -8.66
C ARG A 64 -5.00 -9.16 -7.66
N ALA A 65 -3.69 -9.38 -7.60
CA ALA A 65 -2.80 -8.61 -6.75
C ALA A 65 -2.86 -7.12 -7.13
N ILE A 66 -3.03 -6.26 -6.13
CA ILE A 66 -2.99 -4.81 -6.24
C ILE A 66 -1.53 -4.37 -6.31
N ASP A 67 -1.13 -3.65 -7.35
CA ASP A 67 0.24 -3.16 -7.53
C ASP A 67 0.49 -1.91 -6.66
N VAL A 68 0.74 -2.15 -5.36
CA VAL A 68 1.02 -1.10 -4.37
C VAL A 68 2.27 -0.30 -4.75
N ALA A 69 3.36 -0.99 -5.09
CA ALA A 69 4.63 -0.36 -5.46
C ALA A 69 4.51 0.48 -6.73
N GLY A 70 3.74 0.03 -7.73
CA GLY A 70 3.46 0.82 -8.94
C GLY A 70 2.66 2.10 -8.65
N GLY A 71 1.81 2.07 -7.64
CA GLY A 71 1.11 3.26 -7.14
C GLY A 71 2.08 4.33 -6.61
N ILE A 72 3.04 3.90 -5.79
CA ILE A 72 4.11 4.75 -5.22
C ILE A 72 4.98 5.34 -6.34
N ASP A 73 5.44 4.49 -7.27
CA ASP A 73 6.24 4.90 -8.43
C ASP A 73 5.55 5.98 -9.28
N SER A 74 4.27 5.77 -9.60
CA SER A 74 3.46 6.72 -10.37
C SER A 74 3.25 8.05 -9.64
N ARG A 75 3.04 8.02 -8.31
CA ARG A 75 2.91 9.22 -7.48
C ARG A 75 4.20 10.06 -7.51
N LEU A 76 5.34 9.41 -7.28
CA LEU A 76 6.66 10.05 -7.27
C LEU A 76 6.99 10.62 -8.66
N ALA A 77 6.71 9.89 -9.74
CA ALA A 77 6.89 10.37 -11.11
C ALA A 77 6.07 11.63 -11.43
N GLN A 78 4.91 11.78 -10.79
CA GLN A 78 4.03 12.95 -10.94
C GLN A 78 4.38 14.11 -9.99
N GLY A 79 5.37 13.95 -9.10
CA GLY A 79 5.72 14.95 -8.09
C GLY A 79 4.58 15.24 -7.11
N LYS A 80 3.68 14.27 -6.88
CA LYS A 80 2.56 14.41 -5.94
C LYS A 80 3.02 14.10 -4.53
N SER A 81 2.63 14.93 -3.57
CA SER A 81 2.83 14.71 -2.13
C SER A 81 1.48 14.69 -1.42
N ASP A 82 1.41 14.02 -0.28
CA ASP A 82 0.25 14.03 0.62
C ASP A 82 0.14 15.32 1.45
N GLY A 83 1.12 16.23 1.33
CA GLY A 83 1.14 17.52 1.99
C GLY A 83 1.71 17.49 3.42
N TRP A 84 2.29 16.37 3.84
CA TRP A 84 2.92 16.23 5.14
C TRP A 84 4.29 15.53 5.03
N ARG A 85 5.20 15.86 5.95
CA ARG A 85 6.52 15.25 6.03
C ARG A 85 7.16 15.59 7.39
N TYR A 86 7.86 14.63 7.98
CA TYR A 86 8.72 14.89 9.13
C TYR A 86 9.78 15.97 8.84
N ASP A 87 10.08 16.81 9.84
CA ASP A 87 11.02 17.93 9.72
C ASP A 87 12.47 17.52 9.48
N ASP A 88 12.86 16.32 9.93
CA ASP A 88 14.20 15.76 9.77
C ASP A 88 14.35 14.78 8.60
N MET A 89 13.30 14.61 7.79
CA MET A 89 13.32 13.74 6.60
C MET A 89 13.61 14.56 5.33
N PRO A 90 14.30 14.00 4.32
CA PRO A 90 14.49 14.64 3.02
C PRO A 90 13.20 14.58 2.19
N ILE A 91 13.15 15.18 1.00
CA ILE A 91 11.92 15.13 0.17
C ILE A 91 11.59 13.69 -0.22
N ASP A 92 10.36 13.41 -0.64
CA ASP A 92 9.89 12.04 -0.88
C ASP A 92 10.77 11.25 -1.87
N GLU A 93 11.22 11.90 -2.95
CA GLU A 93 12.12 11.30 -3.95
C GLU A 93 13.41 10.77 -3.30
N ASP A 94 14.11 11.63 -2.55
CA ASP A 94 15.33 11.30 -1.83
C ASP A 94 15.06 10.27 -0.72
N THR A 95 13.93 10.39 -0.01
CA THR A 95 13.52 9.49 1.05
C THR A 95 13.39 8.06 0.53
N TYR A 96 12.70 7.87 -0.60
CA TYR A 96 12.53 6.56 -1.20
C TYR A 96 13.84 5.99 -1.77
N GLN A 97 14.64 6.79 -2.48
CA GLN A 97 15.93 6.32 -3.00
C GLN A 97 16.89 5.89 -1.88
N LEU A 98 17.04 6.72 -0.84
CA LEU A 98 17.89 6.41 0.32
C LEU A 98 17.34 5.22 1.12
N GLY A 99 16.02 5.13 1.29
CA GLY A 99 15.38 4.06 2.05
C GLY A 99 15.50 2.69 1.37
N LEU A 100 15.29 2.63 0.05
CA LEU A 100 15.47 1.41 -0.73
C LEU A 100 16.94 0.96 -0.74
N ALA A 101 17.87 1.89 -0.96
CA ALA A 101 19.29 1.60 -0.87
C ALA A 101 19.68 1.10 0.53
N GLY A 102 19.15 1.73 1.59
CA GLY A 102 19.40 1.33 2.97
C GLY A 102 18.88 -0.07 3.31
N ILE A 103 17.73 -0.48 2.76
CA ILE A 103 17.20 -1.84 2.94
C ILE A 103 18.11 -2.87 2.29
N ASP A 104 18.56 -2.61 1.06
CA ASP A 104 19.42 -3.54 0.33
C ASP A 104 20.84 -3.62 0.94
N GLU A 105 21.39 -2.49 1.39
CA GLU A 105 22.62 -2.44 2.19
C GLU A 105 22.50 -3.26 3.48
N ALA A 106 21.37 -3.16 4.18
CA ALA A 106 21.11 -3.91 5.40
C ALA A 106 21.03 -5.42 5.13
N ALA A 107 20.35 -5.83 4.06
CA ALA A 107 20.30 -7.21 3.61
C ALA A 107 21.71 -7.76 3.31
N GLN A 108 22.51 -7.00 2.55
CA GLN A 108 23.87 -7.39 2.21
C GLN A 108 24.77 -7.51 3.45
N LYS A 109 24.65 -6.59 4.43
CA LYS A 109 25.47 -6.61 5.65
C LYS A 109 25.06 -7.70 6.64
N LEU A 110 23.76 -7.99 6.77
CA LEU A 110 23.25 -8.97 7.72
C LEU A 110 23.33 -10.40 7.19
N PHE A 111 23.12 -10.59 5.89
CA PHE A 111 22.91 -11.91 5.28
C PHE A 111 23.76 -12.16 4.03
N GLY A 112 24.54 -11.19 3.55
CA GLY A 112 25.47 -11.36 2.44
C GLY A 112 24.81 -11.43 1.05
N GLN A 113 23.53 -11.10 0.95
CA GLN A 113 22.75 -11.16 -0.29
C GLN A 113 21.87 -9.90 -0.45
N PRO A 114 21.50 -9.54 -1.70
CA PRO A 114 20.48 -8.53 -1.95
C PRO A 114 19.15 -8.92 -1.30
N PHE A 115 18.36 -7.94 -0.87
CA PHE A 115 17.09 -8.16 -0.14
C PHE A 115 16.14 -9.08 -0.91
N GLN A 116 16.07 -8.91 -2.23
CA GLN A 116 15.18 -9.68 -3.11
C GLN A 116 15.56 -11.17 -3.22
N GLN A 117 16.77 -11.54 -2.83
CA GLN A 117 17.26 -12.92 -2.86
C GLN A 117 17.15 -13.61 -1.49
N LEU A 118 16.77 -12.87 -0.45
CA LEU A 118 16.54 -13.41 0.88
C LEU A 118 15.24 -14.23 0.92
N SER A 119 15.18 -15.20 1.83
CA SER A 119 13.91 -15.83 2.20
C SER A 119 13.01 -14.84 2.94
N ASP A 120 11.71 -15.06 2.89
CA ASP A 120 10.69 -14.29 3.63
C ASP A 120 11.09 -14.01 5.08
N THR A 121 11.59 -15.03 5.79
CA THR A 121 12.03 -14.91 7.19
C THR A 121 13.19 -13.93 7.35
N TYR A 122 14.13 -13.88 6.41
CA TYR A 122 15.25 -12.95 6.46
C TYR A 122 14.86 -11.55 5.96
N GLN A 123 13.96 -11.44 4.98
CA GLN A 123 13.34 -10.17 4.60
C GLN A 123 12.65 -9.52 5.79
N ASP A 124 11.83 -10.28 6.54
CA ASP A 124 11.17 -9.79 7.74
C ASP A 124 12.17 -9.34 8.83
N GLN A 125 13.32 -10.01 8.95
CA GLN A 125 14.37 -9.61 9.89
C GLN A 125 15.02 -8.28 9.49
N VAL A 126 15.29 -8.07 8.19
CA VAL A 126 15.78 -6.78 7.70
C VAL A 126 14.75 -5.68 7.96
N LEU A 127 13.49 -5.88 7.57
CA LEU A 127 12.42 -4.89 7.75
C LEU A 127 12.20 -4.56 9.24
N ARG A 128 12.24 -5.55 10.13
CA ARG A 128 12.20 -5.32 11.59
C ARG A 128 13.41 -4.51 12.08
N ALA A 129 14.60 -4.74 11.53
CA ALA A 129 15.77 -3.95 11.89
C ALA A 129 15.62 -2.48 11.44
N VAL A 130 15.02 -2.23 10.26
CA VAL A 130 14.71 -0.88 9.77
C VAL A 130 13.67 -0.22 10.67
N GLN A 131 12.57 -0.91 10.97
CA GLN A 131 11.52 -0.45 11.88
C GLN A 131 12.06 -0.04 13.26
N GLN A 132 13.05 -0.78 13.78
CA GLN A 132 13.66 -0.51 15.09
C GLN A 132 14.82 0.50 15.04
N ALA A 133 15.10 1.11 13.89
CA ALA A 133 16.27 1.95 13.63
C ALA A 133 17.62 1.28 14.00
N LYS A 134 17.72 -0.04 13.76
CA LYS A 134 18.92 -0.86 14.01
C LYS A 134 19.53 -1.45 12.75
N ALA A 135 18.93 -1.21 11.58
CA ALA A 135 19.44 -1.69 10.32
C ALA A 135 20.84 -1.10 10.04
N PRO A 136 21.84 -1.93 9.67
CA PRO A 136 23.15 -1.43 9.28
C PRO A 136 23.11 -0.88 7.85
N GLY A 137 23.85 0.20 7.57
CA GLY A 137 23.81 0.86 6.26
C GLY A 137 24.43 2.25 6.33
N GLU A 138 25.07 2.68 5.26
CA GLU A 138 25.52 4.07 5.12
C GLU A 138 24.34 5.00 4.81
N SER A 139 23.34 4.51 4.08
CA SER A 139 22.13 5.28 3.78
C SER A 139 21.38 5.72 5.05
N TRP A 140 21.35 4.88 6.09
CA TRP A 140 20.75 5.20 7.40
C TRP A 140 21.49 6.28 8.20
N LYS A 141 22.70 6.69 7.79
CA LYS A 141 23.37 7.87 8.37
C LYS A 141 22.79 9.19 7.84
N LYS A 142 22.07 9.13 6.72
CA LYS A 142 21.44 10.28 6.05
C LYS A 142 19.91 10.28 6.17
N LEU A 143 19.33 9.16 6.57
CA LEU A 143 17.89 8.94 6.65
C LEU A 143 17.52 8.22 7.95
N ARG A 144 16.48 8.70 8.64
CA ARG A 144 15.90 8.02 9.80
C ARG A 144 15.20 6.74 9.35
N ALA A 145 15.79 5.59 9.65
CA ALA A 145 15.29 4.29 9.22
C ALA A 145 13.86 3.98 9.72
N ASP A 146 13.56 4.31 10.97
CA ASP A 146 12.24 4.13 11.57
C ASP A 146 11.18 5.05 10.94
N ARG A 147 11.51 6.33 10.72
CA ARG A 147 10.60 7.27 10.02
C ARG A 147 10.35 6.81 8.58
N PHE A 148 11.38 6.38 7.86
CA PHE A 148 11.19 5.80 6.53
C PHE A 148 10.27 4.57 6.55
N PHE A 149 10.43 3.68 7.54
CA PHE A 149 9.55 2.52 7.69
C PHE A 149 8.09 2.95 7.92
N GLU A 150 7.85 3.95 8.76
CA GLU A 150 6.51 4.50 9.00
C GLU A 150 5.90 5.08 7.72
N GLU A 151 6.63 5.93 6.99
CA GLU A 151 6.18 6.52 5.71
C GLU A 151 5.83 5.42 4.70
N LEU A 152 6.74 4.46 4.51
CA LEU A 152 6.55 3.37 3.56
C LEU A 152 5.34 2.50 3.92
N LEU A 153 5.15 2.18 5.20
CA LEU A 153 4.01 1.38 5.66
C LEU A 153 2.70 2.16 5.52
N ALA A 154 2.68 3.44 5.89
CA ALA A 154 1.51 4.31 5.75
C ALA A 154 1.09 4.44 4.27
N GLU A 155 2.05 4.74 3.39
CA GLU A 155 1.80 4.88 1.96
C GLU A 155 1.38 3.54 1.31
N SER A 156 2.04 2.43 1.68
CA SER A 156 1.64 1.09 1.20
C SER A 156 0.22 0.73 1.61
N THR A 157 -0.15 1.05 2.85
CA THR A 157 -1.50 0.84 3.40
C THR A 157 -2.52 1.72 2.67
N TYR A 158 -2.18 2.98 2.40
CA TYR A 158 -3.01 3.90 1.64
C TYR A 158 -3.30 3.37 0.23
N HIS A 159 -2.27 2.98 -0.51
CA HIS A 159 -2.43 2.45 -1.87
C HIS A 159 -3.26 1.16 -1.89
N TYR A 160 -3.06 0.26 -0.93
CA TYR A 160 -3.84 -0.97 -0.82
C TYR A 160 -5.32 -0.71 -0.52
N TYR A 161 -5.63 -0.03 0.60
CA TYR A 161 -7.03 0.15 1.02
C TYR A 161 -7.80 1.21 0.23
N SER A 162 -7.13 1.99 -0.62
CA SER A 162 -7.79 2.82 -1.64
C SER A 162 -8.37 2.00 -2.80
N HIS A 163 -7.96 0.74 -2.94
CA HIS A 163 -8.37 -0.13 -4.06
C HIS A 163 -9.68 -0.87 -3.75
N PRO A 164 -10.64 -0.92 -4.69
CA PRO A 164 -11.93 -1.59 -4.44
C PRO A 164 -11.82 -3.06 -4.05
N LEU A 165 -10.82 -3.80 -4.56
CA LEU A 165 -10.59 -5.21 -4.17
C LEU A 165 -10.25 -5.36 -2.68
N ALA A 166 -9.41 -4.48 -2.13
CA ALA A 166 -9.10 -4.49 -0.69
C ALA A 166 -10.32 -4.08 0.14
N GLN A 167 -11.13 -3.16 -0.35
CA GLN A 167 -12.36 -2.74 0.31
C GLN A 167 -13.40 -3.86 0.38
N GLU A 168 -13.51 -4.70 -0.66
CA GLU A 168 -14.36 -5.90 -0.64
C GLU A 168 -13.94 -6.89 0.44
N GLU A 169 -12.64 -7.12 0.59
CA GLU A 169 -12.08 -8.06 1.57
C GLU A 169 -12.51 -7.72 3.00
N ILE A 170 -12.61 -6.43 3.31
CA ILE A 170 -13.02 -5.93 4.64
C ILE A 170 -14.49 -5.51 4.72
N GLY A 171 -15.27 -5.67 3.65
CA GLY A 171 -16.68 -5.28 3.61
C GLY A 171 -16.91 -3.76 3.69
N TYR A 172 -15.90 -2.96 3.35
CA TYR A 172 -15.98 -1.50 3.40
C TYR A 172 -16.79 -0.96 2.23
N VAL A 173 -17.91 -0.30 2.54
CA VAL A 173 -18.81 0.29 1.53
C VAL A 173 -18.94 1.81 1.62
N GLY A 174 -17.99 2.48 2.30
CA GLY A 174 -18.02 3.92 2.54
C GLY A 174 -18.04 4.79 1.28
N MET A 175 -17.71 4.22 0.11
CA MET A 175 -17.81 4.88 -1.19
C MET A 175 -19.25 5.13 -1.68
N ALA A 176 -20.25 4.50 -1.05
CA ALA A 176 -21.66 4.79 -1.32
C ALA A 176 -22.04 6.16 -0.70
N ASP A 177 -21.55 7.23 -1.32
CA ASP A 177 -21.59 8.61 -0.85
C ASP A 177 -22.95 9.29 -1.05
N VAL A 178 -23.92 8.65 -1.72
CA VAL A 178 -25.28 9.14 -1.93
C VAL A 178 -26.28 8.07 -1.44
N PRO A 179 -27.33 8.42 -0.67
CA PRO A 179 -27.74 9.74 -0.18
C PRO A 179 -27.01 10.18 1.11
N GLY A 180 -25.74 9.80 1.29
CA GLY A 180 -25.01 9.94 2.56
C GLY A 180 -25.35 8.83 3.56
N TRP A 181 -24.80 8.93 4.77
CA TRP A 181 -24.96 7.95 5.86
C TRP A 181 -25.87 8.52 6.95
N GLN A 182 -26.96 7.83 7.27
CA GLN A 182 -28.01 8.29 8.19
C GLN A 182 -28.01 7.52 9.51
N ARG A 183 -27.55 6.26 9.48
CA ARG A 183 -27.40 5.41 10.67
C ARG A 183 -26.08 5.72 11.37
N ILE A 184 -26.14 6.57 12.40
CA ILE A 184 -24.97 7.07 13.15
C ILE A 184 -24.81 6.44 14.54
N GLY A 185 -25.72 5.54 14.94
CA GLY A 185 -25.62 4.82 16.21
C GLY A 185 -24.58 3.70 16.19
N LEU A 186 -24.09 3.32 17.36
CA LEU A 186 -23.19 2.15 17.49
C LEU A 186 -23.86 0.89 16.93
N ASP A 187 -23.10 0.13 16.14
CA ASP A 187 -23.52 -1.11 15.47
C ASP A 187 -24.77 -0.98 14.57
N GLN A 188 -25.19 0.25 14.24
CA GLN A 188 -26.21 0.46 13.23
C GLN A 188 -25.58 0.38 11.84
N ARG A 189 -26.25 -0.33 10.94
CA ARG A 189 -25.77 -0.59 9.58
C ARG A 189 -26.78 -0.15 8.56
N GLU A 190 -26.41 0.55 7.52
CA GLU A 190 -27.27 0.83 6.37
C GLU A 190 -27.62 -0.46 5.63
N GLU A 191 -28.74 -0.45 4.90
CA GLU A 191 -29.19 -1.61 4.11
C GLU A 191 -28.17 -2.04 3.04
N ARG A 192 -27.34 -1.10 2.59
CA ARG A 192 -26.28 -1.30 1.61
C ARG A 192 -24.99 -1.91 2.18
N GLU A 193 -24.88 -2.06 3.51
CA GLU A 193 -23.69 -2.65 4.13
C GLU A 193 -23.74 -4.19 4.06
N PRO A 194 -22.67 -4.87 3.58
CA PRO A 194 -22.66 -6.31 3.37
C PRO A 194 -22.66 -7.10 4.66
N GLU A 195 -23.53 -8.09 4.78
CA GLU A 195 -23.46 -9.03 5.89
C GLU A 195 -22.20 -9.89 5.80
N ARG A 196 -21.59 -10.16 6.96
CA ARG A 196 -20.44 -11.06 7.03
C ARG A 196 -20.91 -12.47 6.70
N SER A 197 -20.20 -13.16 5.82
CA SER A 197 -20.43 -14.57 5.53
C SER A 197 -20.34 -15.37 6.83
N LYS A 198 -21.30 -16.27 7.04
CA LYS A 198 -21.33 -17.17 8.21
C LYS A 198 -20.30 -18.27 8.12
#